data_AF-A0AAW6TKT2-F1
#
_entry.id   AF-A0AAW6TKT2-F1
#
_cell.length_a   1.000
_cell.length_b   1.000
_cell.length_c   1.000
_cell.angle_alpha   90.00
_cell.angle_beta   90.00
_cell.angle_gamma   90.00
#
_symmetry.space_group_name_H-M   'P 1'
#
loop_
_entity.id
_entity.type
_entity.pdbx_description
1 polymer ?
#
loop_
_entity_poly.entity_id
_entity_poly.type
_entity_poly.pdbx_seq_one_letter_code
_entity_poly.pdbx_strand_id
1 'polypeptide(L)'
;MEQKIHQGRNVKRFREMLGIKQEALAFDLGNDWNQKKISLLEQKDIIEDNILRQISNSLKIPVEAFQNFDEEQAINIISNTFGDNACVGNPNSTFNFNSIQELKKLHEEKIALYERMLREKDEMMARLEKLINK
;
A
#
# COMPACT_ATOMS: atom_id res chain seq x y z
N MET A 1 22.13 -5.01 4.35
CA MET A 1 22.59 -5.40 3.00
C MET A 1 21.84 -4.50 2.05
N GLU A 2 22.52 -3.66 1.26
CA GLU A 2 21.86 -2.89 0.19
C GLU A 2 21.17 -3.90 -0.73
N GLN A 3 19.83 -3.83 -0.80
CA GLN A 3 19.08 -4.57 -1.80
C GLN A 3 19.50 -4.02 -3.16
N LYS A 4 20.29 -4.80 -3.89
CA LYS A 4 20.73 -4.43 -5.22
C LYS A 4 19.51 -4.48 -6.14
N ILE A 5 19.02 -3.30 -6.54
CA ILE A 5 17.82 -3.18 -7.38
C ILE A 5 18.08 -3.85 -8.73
N HIS A 6 17.20 -4.75 -9.13
CA HIS A 6 17.30 -5.49 -10.38
C HIS A 6 16.43 -4.82 -11.45
N GLN A 7 17.05 -4.01 -12.30
CA GLN A 7 16.38 -3.20 -13.32
C GLN A 7 15.65 -4.06 -14.36
N GLY A 8 16.23 -5.18 -14.81
CA GLY A 8 15.57 -6.08 -15.76
C GLY A 8 14.28 -6.69 -15.23
N ARG A 9 14.25 -7.11 -13.95
CA ARG A 9 13.05 -7.61 -13.27
C ARG A 9 12.00 -6.51 -13.16
N ASN A 10 12.40 -5.27 -12.88
CA ASN A 10 11.49 -4.13 -12.83
C ASN A 10 10.87 -3.86 -14.21
N VAL A 11 11.66 -3.89 -15.28
CA VAL A 11 11.16 -3.77 -16.66
C VAL A 11 10.13 -4.86 -16.97
N LYS A 12 10.42 -6.11 -16.62
CA LYS A 12 9.49 -7.23 -16.80
C LYS A 12 8.16 -6.99 -16.06
N ARG A 13 8.22 -6.55 -14.80
CA ARG A 13 7.04 -6.27 -13.98
C ARG A 13 6.17 -5.19 -14.59
N PHE A 14 6.75 -4.05 -14.94
CA PHE A 14 6.00 -2.95 -15.56
C PHE A 14 5.38 -3.36 -16.91
N ARG A 15 6.12 -4.12 -17.73
CA ARG A 15 5.58 -4.67 -18.98
C ARG A 15 4.36 -5.57 -18.72
N GLU A 16 4.44 -6.46 -17.74
CA GLU A 16 3.36 -7.36 -17.37
C GLU A 16 2.15 -6.61 -16.77
N MET A 17 2.39 -5.58 -15.96
CA MET A 17 1.33 -4.70 -15.42
C MET A 17 0.55 -3.98 -16.53
N LEU A 18 1.23 -3.60 -17.61
CA LEU A 18 0.62 -2.99 -18.79
C LEU A 18 0.00 -4.02 -19.76
N GLY A 19 0.10 -5.33 -19.48
CA GLY A 19 -0.42 -6.39 -20.34
C GLY A 19 0.32 -6.54 -21.67
N ILE A 20 1.54 -5.99 -21.78
CA ILE A 20 2.32 -5.96 -23.02
C ILE A 20 3.09 -7.28 -23.18
N LYS A 21 3.02 -7.91 -24.35
CA LYS A 21 3.85 -9.09 -24.66
C LYS A 21 5.28 -8.68 -24.97
N GLN A 22 6.25 -9.57 -24.73
CA GLN A 22 7.66 -9.32 -25.07
C GLN A 22 7.85 -8.98 -26.56
N GLU A 23 7.08 -9.61 -27.44
CA GLU A 23 7.08 -9.33 -28.89
C GLU A 23 6.63 -7.90 -29.22
N ALA A 24 5.61 -7.41 -28.51
CA ALA A 24 5.10 -6.06 -28.70
C ALA A 24 6.11 -5.01 -28.21
N LEU A 25 6.74 -5.23 -27.05
CA LEU A 25 7.81 -4.36 -26.58
C LEU A 25 9.01 -4.37 -27.53
N ALA A 26 9.37 -5.54 -28.07
CA ALA A 26 10.43 -5.63 -29.08
C ALA A 26 10.08 -4.83 -30.35
N PHE A 27 8.83 -4.91 -30.80
CA PHE A 27 8.37 -4.14 -31.95
C PHE A 27 8.48 -2.62 -31.72
N ASP A 28 8.08 -2.15 -30.53
CA ASP A 28 8.15 -0.72 -30.18
C ASP A 28 9.58 -0.19 -30.05
N LEU A 29 10.52 -1.04 -29.63
CA LEU A 29 11.95 -0.68 -29.53
C LEU A 29 12.67 -0.74 -30.90
N GLY A 30 12.05 -1.34 -31.92
CA GLY A 30 12.51 -1.34 -33.30
C GLY A 30 13.19 -2.64 -33.76
N ASN A 31 13.65 -2.66 -35.01
CA ASN A 31 14.08 -3.86 -35.74
C ASN A 31 15.28 -4.61 -35.11
N ASP A 32 16.08 -3.94 -34.28
CA ASP A 32 17.19 -4.58 -33.56
C ASP A 32 16.72 -5.42 -32.37
N TRP A 33 15.45 -5.29 -31.97
CA TRP A 33 14.87 -5.99 -30.83
C TRP A 33 14.00 -7.16 -31.29
N ASN A 34 14.08 -8.25 -30.54
CA ASN A 34 13.24 -9.41 -30.71
C ASN A 34 12.88 -9.98 -29.34
N GLN A 35 11.88 -10.86 -29.29
CA GLN A 35 11.40 -11.48 -28.05
C GLN A 35 12.55 -12.07 -27.21
N LYS A 36 13.53 -12.74 -27.83
CA LYS A 36 14.67 -13.35 -27.13
C LYS A 36 15.57 -12.29 -26.50
N LYS A 37 15.86 -11.19 -27.22
CA LYS A 37 16.66 -10.07 -26.70
C LYS A 37 15.98 -9.38 -25.52
N ILE A 38 14.66 -9.21 -25.57
CA ILE A 38 13.87 -8.68 -24.44
C ILE A 38 13.96 -9.62 -23.24
N SER A 39 13.77 -10.92 -23.45
CA SER A 39 13.90 -11.90 -22.36
C SER A 39 15.29 -11.89 -21.72
N LEU A 40 16.36 -11.71 -22.50
CA LEU A 40 17.72 -11.60 -21.97
C LEU A 40 17.92 -10.29 -21.21
N LEU A 41 17.35 -9.19 -21.70
CA LEU A 41 17.41 -7.90 -21.03
C LEU A 41 16.68 -7.92 -19.68
N GLU A 42 15.52 -8.58 -19.60
CA GLU A 42 14.74 -8.73 -18.36
C GLU A 42 15.49 -9.53 -17.27
N GLN A 43 16.49 -10.32 -17.64
CA GLN A 43 17.33 -11.09 -16.71
C GLN A 43 18.59 -10.34 -16.24
N LYS A 44 18.86 -9.14 -16.77
CA LYS A 44 20.01 -8.33 -16.37
C LYS A 44 19.72 -7.52 -15.12
N ASP A 45 20.61 -7.62 -14.13
CA ASP A 45 20.56 -6.79 -12.92
C ASP A 45 20.60 -5.29 -13.26
N ILE A 46 21.52 -4.91 -14.15
CA ILE A 46 21.76 -3.53 -14.58
C ILE A 46 21.65 -3.48 -16.10
N ILE A 47 20.86 -2.51 -16.59
CA ILE A 47 20.65 -2.25 -18.01
C ILE A 47 21.40 -0.96 -18.37
N GLU A 48 21.92 -0.89 -19.59
CA GLU A 48 22.55 0.32 -20.11
C GLU A 48 21.54 1.47 -20.18
N ASP A 49 21.94 2.65 -19.71
CA ASP A 49 21.09 3.84 -19.59
C ASP A 49 20.38 4.22 -20.90
N ASN A 50 21.07 4.07 -22.04
CA ASN A 50 20.50 4.34 -23.36
C ASN A 50 19.31 3.43 -23.67
N ILE A 51 19.43 2.14 -23.36
CA ILE A 51 18.37 1.15 -23.57
C ILE A 51 17.23 1.39 -22.58
N LEU A 52 17.56 1.69 -21.32
CA LEU A 52 16.57 1.96 -20.29
C LEU A 52 15.72 3.19 -20.64
N ARG A 53 16.33 4.23 -21.23
CA ARG A 53 15.62 5.41 -21.79
C ARG A 53 14.70 5.05 -22.96
N GLN A 54 15.13 4.15 -23.85
CA GLN A 54 14.27 3.68 -24.94
C GLN A 54 13.04 2.94 -24.40
N ILE A 55 13.23 2.06 -23.42
CA ILE A 55 12.15 1.33 -22.75
C ILE A 55 11.23 2.29 -22.00
N SER A 56 11.80 3.27 -21.29
CA SER A 56 11.06 4.33 -20.61
C SER A 56 10.14 5.10 -21.57
N ASN A 57 10.65 5.46 -22.75
CA ASN A 57 9.86 6.16 -23.77
C ASN A 57 8.75 5.28 -24.36
N SER A 58 9.04 4.00 -24.64
CA SER A 58 8.07 3.04 -25.18
C SER A 58 6.94 2.77 -24.19
N LEU A 59 7.28 2.46 -22.93
CA LEU A 59 6.31 2.16 -21.87
C LEU A 59 5.69 3.40 -21.24
N LYS A 60 6.21 4.60 -21.54
CA LYS A 60 5.84 5.90 -20.93
C LYS A 60 5.97 5.90 -19.40
N ILE A 61 7.03 5.27 -18.91
CA ILE A 61 7.34 5.16 -17.47
C ILE A 61 8.68 5.86 -17.22
N PRO A 62 8.82 6.71 -16.18
CA PRO A 62 10.10 7.36 -15.87
C PRO A 62 11.24 6.36 -15.69
N VAL A 63 12.45 6.72 -16.15
CA VAL A 63 13.65 5.85 -16.04
C VAL A 63 13.94 5.51 -14.58
N GLU A 64 13.71 6.48 -13.70
CA GLU A 64 13.90 6.39 -12.25
C GLU A 64 13.02 5.31 -11.64
N ALA A 65 11.85 5.02 -12.23
CA ALA A 65 11.00 3.94 -11.75
C ALA A 65 11.68 2.57 -11.96
N PHE A 66 12.36 2.35 -13.08
CA PHE A 66 13.07 1.08 -13.28
C PHE A 66 14.32 0.97 -12.38
N GLN A 67 14.95 2.10 -12.06
CA GLN A 67 16.17 2.17 -11.25
C GLN A 67 15.89 2.08 -9.74
N ASN A 68 14.75 2.60 -9.27
CA ASN A 68 14.44 2.74 -7.84
C ASN A 68 13.25 1.90 -7.37
N PHE A 69 12.56 1.19 -8.27
CA PHE A 69 11.44 0.35 -7.86
C PHE A 69 11.93 -0.86 -7.06
N ASP A 70 11.50 -0.92 -5.81
CA ASP A 70 11.58 -2.09 -4.96
C ASP A 70 10.19 -2.71 -4.84
N GLU A 71 10.05 -3.92 -5.36
CA GLU A 71 8.81 -4.69 -5.34
C GLU A 71 8.35 -4.98 -3.90
N GLU A 72 9.27 -5.29 -2.98
CA GLU A 72 8.92 -5.61 -1.60
C GLU A 72 8.39 -4.36 -0.89
N GLN A 73 9.06 -3.22 -1.07
CA GLN A 73 8.60 -1.95 -0.54
C GLN A 73 7.26 -1.52 -1.15
N ALA A 74 7.07 -1.69 -2.46
CA ALA A 74 5.80 -1.37 -3.11
C ALA A 74 4.66 -2.25 -2.59
N ILE A 75 4.88 -3.57 -2.45
CA ILE A 75 3.91 -4.49 -1.86
C ILE A 75 3.62 -4.12 -0.40
N ASN A 76 4.63 -3.75 0.39
CA ASN A 76 4.45 -3.32 1.77
C ASN A 76 3.65 -2.01 1.87
N ILE A 77 3.92 -1.02 1.01
CA ILE A 77 3.18 0.24 0.98
C ILE A 77 1.73 -0.01 0.58
N ILE A 78 1.49 -0.77 -0.49
CA ILE A 78 0.15 -1.20 -0.92
C ILE A 78 -0.54 -1.87 0.26
N SER A 79 0.05 -2.93 0.82
CA SER A 79 -0.54 -3.70 1.92
C SER A 79 -0.86 -2.86 3.17
N ASN A 80 -0.09 -1.82 3.47
CA ASN A 80 -0.30 -0.95 4.62
C ASN A 80 -1.17 0.29 4.34
N THR A 81 -1.36 0.68 3.07
CA THR A 81 -2.13 1.87 2.66
C THR A 81 -3.60 1.51 2.37
N PHE A 82 -3.90 0.25 2.03
CA PHE A 82 -5.29 -0.21 1.90
C PHE A 82 -5.89 -0.51 3.28
N GLY A 83 -6.39 0.54 3.94
CA GLY A 83 -7.09 0.46 5.23
C GLY A 83 -8.46 -0.24 5.19
N ASP A 84 -8.84 -0.70 6.37
CA ASP A 84 -10.12 -1.21 6.87
C ASP A 84 -10.73 -2.51 6.32
N ASN A 85 -10.37 -3.05 5.14
CA ASN A 85 -10.88 -4.38 4.73
C ASN A 85 -10.25 -5.03 3.49
N ALA A 86 -9.08 -4.58 3.02
CA ALA A 86 -8.52 -5.10 1.77
C ALA A 86 -7.70 -6.39 2.00
N CYS A 87 -8.27 -7.54 1.63
CA CYS A 87 -7.55 -8.79 1.47
C CYS A 87 -6.92 -8.84 0.07
N VAL A 88 -5.61 -8.67 -0.03
CA VAL A 88 -4.84 -9.14 -1.20
C VAL A 88 -4.05 -10.35 -0.77
N GLY A 89 -4.68 -11.53 -0.84
CA GLY A 89 -4.09 -12.87 -1.05
C GLY A 89 -2.72 -13.25 -0.49
N ASN A 90 -2.20 -12.56 0.54
CA ASN A 90 -0.87 -12.78 1.10
C ASN A 90 -1.04 -13.47 2.46
N PRO A 91 -0.61 -14.74 2.60
CA PRO A 91 -0.73 -15.49 3.85
C PRO A 91 0.10 -14.88 5.00
N ASN A 92 1.00 -13.92 4.72
CA ASN A 92 1.82 -13.22 5.71
C ASN A 92 1.37 -11.75 5.93
N SER A 93 0.14 -11.40 5.55
CA SER A 93 -0.40 -10.05 5.80
C SER A 93 -0.42 -9.77 7.31
N THR A 94 0.34 -8.77 7.75
CA THR A 94 0.30 -8.31 9.14
C THR A 94 -0.89 -7.39 9.28
N PHE A 95 -1.96 -7.88 9.92
CA PHE A 95 -3.15 -7.09 10.20
C PHE A 95 -2.78 -5.96 11.18
N ASN A 96 -2.75 -4.72 10.70
CA ASN A 96 -2.68 -3.54 11.57
C ASN A 96 -4.06 -3.25 12.18
N PHE A 97 -4.56 -4.17 13.00
CA PHE A 97 -5.69 -3.90 13.89
C PHE A 97 -5.17 -3.00 15.02
N ASN A 98 -5.49 -1.71 14.99
CA ASN A 98 -5.18 -0.77 16.07
C ASN A 98 -6.11 -0.99 17.27
N SER A 99 -6.13 -2.21 17.81
CA SER A 99 -6.95 -2.63 18.95
C SER A 99 -6.78 -1.73 20.17
N ILE A 100 -5.60 -1.14 20.36
CA ILE A 100 -5.31 -0.18 21.42
C ILE A 100 -6.09 1.14 21.22
N GLN A 101 -6.23 1.62 19.98
CA GLN A 101 -6.99 2.85 19.69
C GLN A 101 -8.49 2.63 19.91
N GLU A 102 -9.03 1.49 19.48
CA GLU A 102 -10.42 1.14 19.74
C GLU A 102 -10.71 1.00 21.23
N LEU A 103 -9.80 0.36 21.99
CA LEU A 103 -9.91 0.29 23.45
C LEU A 103 -9.89 1.66 24.13
N LYS A 104 -9.04 2.58 23.64
CA LYS A 104 -8.99 3.95 24.16
C LYS A 104 -10.31 4.69 23.90
N LYS A 105 -10.86 4.59 22.69
CA LYS A 105 -12.15 5.18 22.33
C LYS A 105 -13.28 4.62 23.20
N LEU A 106 -13.33 3.29 23.40
CA LEU A 106 -14.31 2.64 24.27
C LEU A 106 -14.20 3.14 25.72
N HIS A 107 -12.98 3.38 26.20
CA HIS A 107 -12.74 3.91 27.54
C HIS A 107 -13.25 5.35 27.68
N GLU A 108 -12.99 6.21 26.69
CA GLU A 108 -13.48 7.59 26.66
C GLU A 108 -15.02 7.65 26.62
N GLU A 109 -15.66 6.83 25.77
CA GLU A 109 -17.12 6.71 25.70
C GLU A 109 -17.73 6.23 27.02
N LYS A 110 -17.08 5.26 27.68
CA LYS A 110 -17.50 4.75 28.99
C LYS A 110 -17.42 5.83 30.08
N ILE A 111 -16.35 6.64 30.10
CA ILE A 111 -16.21 7.75 31.05
C ILE A 111 -17.34 8.76 30.84
N ALA A 112 -17.58 9.19 29.60
CA ALA A 112 -18.64 10.15 29.28
C ALA A 112 -20.04 9.63 29.70
N LEU A 113 -20.29 8.33 29.51
CA LEU A 113 -21.54 7.70 29.92
C LEU A 113 -21.71 7.69 31.45
N TYR A 114 -20.64 7.42 32.20
CA TYR A 114 -20.68 7.48 33.67
C TYR A 114 -20.89 8.90 34.20
N GLU A 115 -20.25 9.91 33.61
CA GLU A 115 -20.48 11.31 33.99
C GLU A 115 -21.95 11.73 33.77
N ARG A 116 -22.55 11.31 32.65
CA ARG A 116 -23.97 11.57 32.36
C ARG A 116 -24.89 10.87 33.37
N MET A 117 -24.62 9.60 33.69
CA MET A 117 -25.43 8.83 34.64
C MET A 117 -25.34 9.41 36.06
N LEU A 118 -24.17 9.88 36.49
CA LEU A 118 -24.01 10.56 37.78
C LEU A 118 -24.84 11.85 37.82
N ARG A 119 -24.80 12.65 36.76
CA ARG A 119 -25.62 13.87 36.66
C ARG A 119 -27.11 13.59 36.73
N GLU A 120 -27.59 12.57 36.01
CA GLU A 120 -28.99 12.14 36.06
C GLU A 120 -29.40 11.68 37.48
N LYS A 121 -28.50 11.01 38.20
CA LYS A 121 -28.73 10.64 39.61
C LYS A 121 -28.82 11.84 40.53
N ASP A 122 -27.91 12.80 40.41
CA ASP A 122 -27.93 14.03 41.21
C ASP A 122 -29.22 14.83 40.99
N GLU A 123 -29.65 14.96 39.74
CA GLU A 123 -30.91 15.61 39.38
C GLU A 123 -32.12 14.88 39.97
N MET A 124 -32.12 13.54 39.94
CA MET A 124 -33.19 12.73 40.51
C MET A 124 -33.25 12.88 42.04
N MET A 125 -32.10 12.85 42.72
CA MET A 125 -32.01 13.06 44.17
C MET A 125 -32.54 14.44 44.56
N ALA A 126 -32.14 15.50 43.84
CA ALA A 126 -32.63 16.85 44.09
C ALA A 126 -34.16 16.98 43.89
N ARG A 127 -34.74 16.25 42.94
CA ARG A 127 -36.21 16.19 42.77
C ARG A 127 -36.89 15.46 43.93
N LEU A 128 -36.31 14.35 44.40
CA LEU A 128 -36.84 13.60 45.54
C LEU A 128 -36.76 14.39 46.85
N GLU A 129 -35.65 15.07 47.13
CA GLU A 129 -35.50 15.93 48.31
C GLU A 129 -36.54 17.06 48.33
N LYS A 130 -36.85 17.67 47.18
CA LYS A 130 -37.91 18.67 47.04
C LYS A 130 -39.31 18.12 47.32
N LEU A 131 -39.56 16.85 47.04
CA LEU A 131 -40.84 16.19 47.33
C LEU A 131 -40.97 15.83 48.82
N ILE A 132 -39.86 15.47 49.47
CA ILE A 132 -39.84 15.10 50.90
C ILE A 132 -39.90 16.33 51.81
N ASN A 133 -39.26 17.44 51.42
CA ASN A 133 -39.23 18.69 52.21
C ASN A 133 -40.50 19.56 52.03
N LYS A 134 -41.62 18.96 51.64
CA LYS A 134 -42.91 19.62 51.41
C LYS A 134 -43.99 18.98 52.28
#